data_AF-A0A9P6E352-F1
#
_entry.id   AF-A0A9P6E352-F1
#
_cell.length_a   1.000
_cell.length_b   1.000
_cell.length_c   1.000
_cell.angle_alpha   90.00
_cell.angle_beta   90.00
_cell.angle_gamma   90.00
#
_symmetry.space_group_name_H-M   'P 1'
#
loop_
_entity.id
_entity.type
_entity.pdbx_description
1 polymer ?
#
loop_
_entity_poly.entity_id
_entity_poly.type
_entity_poly.pdbx_seq_one_letter_code
_entity_poly.pdbx_strand_id
1 'polypeptide(L)'
;MGWLRGEGRKKFESSLETEVEIKDRMASTVLEYVPTTFAPQDETSLRAAEFVNNLPSRSIAHAKWIKPIEKHSPNQQLAFLFMDFRDEAAAEKVLRNGMVLEKKIVWPKKKLPEPRLCFKCQKIGMKHRAAECTQEYNTCGHCGGCHRSNLCPRDTNQAVHCVNCDQRDHGPANQNCPRYIEV
;
A
#
# COMPACT_ATOMS: atom_id res chain seq x y z
N MET A 1 -19.67 4.41 -17.06
CA MET A 1 -19.63 3.04 -16.51
C MET A 1 -20.24 3.01 -15.10
N GLY A 2 -21.57 3.18 -14.99
CA GLY A 2 -22.26 3.27 -13.67
C GLY A 2 -23.34 2.21 -13.43
N TRP A 3 -23.74 1.45 -14.46
CA TRP A 3 -24.90 0.54 -14.39
C TRP A 3 -24.70 -0.69 -13.48
N LEU A 4 -23.43 -1.07 -13.23
CA LEU A 4 -23.04 -2.17 -12.35
C LEU A 4 -23.02 -1.83 -10.85
N ARG A 5 -23.19 -0.56 -10.45
CA ARG A 5 -23.21 -0.12 -9.03
C ARG A 5 -24.62 -0.03 -8.44
N GLY A 6 -25.58 -0.80 -8.96
CA GLY A 6 -27.01 -0.71 -8.59
C GLY A 6 -27.83 -1.92 -9.06
N GLU A 7 -29.06 -1.73 -9.54
CA GLU A 7 -29.93 -2.84 -10.00
C GLU A 7 -29.32 -3.71 -11.11
N GLY A 8 -28.43 -3.14 -11.94
CA GLY A 8 -27.71 -3.88 -12.97
C GLY A 8 -26.79 -4.96 -12.41
N ARG A 9 -26.32 -4.82 -11.16
CA ARG A 9 -25.52 -5.83 -10.45
C ARG A 9 -26.26 -7.13 -10.26
N LYS A 10 -27.47 -7.07 -9.68
CA LYS A 10 -28.28 -8.27 -9.43
C LYS A 10 -28.67 -8.96 -10.73
N LYS A 11 -29.05 -8.18 -11.76
CA LYS A 11 -29.36 -8.72 -13.09
C LYS A 11 -28.15 -9.40 -13.74
N PHE A 12 -26.96 -8.85 -13.54
CA PHE A 12 -25.71 -9.42 -14.06
C PHE A 12 -25.31 -10.69 -13.27
N GLU A 13 -25.32 -10.64 -11.94
CA GLU A 13 -25.03 -11.80 -11.07
C GLU A 13 -26.00 -12.96 -11.36
N SER A 14 -27.29 -12.68 -11.52
CA SER A 14 -28.30 -13.71 -11.87
C SER A 14 -28.22 -14.21 -13.31
N SER A 15 -27.53 -13.51 -14.21
CA SER A 15 -27.34 -13.95 -15.61
C SER A 15 -26.16 -14.92 -15.78
N LEU A 16 -25.32 -15.06 -14.75
CA LEU A 16 -24.15 -15.92 -14.79
C LEU A 16 -24.51 -17.24 -14.10
N GLU A 17 -24.37 -18.35 -14.83
CA GLU A 17 -24.63 -19.72 -14.35
C GLU A 17 -23.56 -20.21 -13.34
N THR A 18 -22.81 -19.30 -12.73
CA THR A 18 -21.71 -19.57 -11.80
C THR A 18 -21.79 -18.56 -10.67
N GLU A 19 -21.32 -18.94 -9.48
CA GLU A 19 -21.25 -18.04 -8.35
C GLU A 19 -20.19 -16.95 -8.63
N VAL A 20 -20.67 -15.73 -8.93
CA VAL A 20 -19.81 -14.58 -9.25
C VAL A 20 -19.95 -13.52 -8.17
N GLU A 21 -18.84 -13.21 -7.51
CA GLU A 21 -18.76 -12.12 -6.54
C GLU A 21 -18.24 -10.85 -7.24
N ILE A 22 -19.11 -9.85 -7.43
CA ILE A 22 -18.66 -8.53 -7.90
C ILE A 22 -18.01 -7.79 -6.74
N LYS A 23 -16.69 -7.63 -6.77
CA LYS A 23 -15.97 -6.81 -5.79
C LYS A 23 -16.02 -5.35 -6.19
N ASP A 24 -16.58 -4.52 -5.33
CA ASP A 24 -16.54 -3.08 -5.51
C ASP A 24 -15.09 -2.60 -5.46
N ARG A 25 -14.71 -1.80 -6.46
CA ARG A 25 -13.37 -1.21 -6.51
C ARG A 25 -13.29 -0.14 -5.43
N MET A 26 -12.65 -0.48 -4.32
CA MET A 26 -12.35 0.47 -3.26
C MET A 26 -11.28 1.47 -3.72
N ALA A 27 -11.41 2.71 -3.27
CA ALA A 27 -10.39 3.72 -3.44
C ALA A 27 -9.40 3.61 -2.27
N SER A 28 -8.19 3.12 -2.55
CA SER A 28 -7.14 2.92 -1.55
C SER A 28 -6.22 4.14 -1.42
N THR A 29 -5.91 4.49 -0.18
CA THR A 29 -5.00 5.58 0.18
C THR A 29 -3.93 5.11 1.18
N VAL A 30 -2.83 5.85 1.22
CA VAL A 30 -1.74 5.72 2.20
C VAL A 30 -1.79 6.95 3.08
N LEU A 31 -1.99 6.76 4.38
CA LEU A 31 -1.94 7.85 5.36
C LEU A 31 -0.58 7.81 6.04
N GLU A 32 0.20 8.87 5.88
CA GLU A 32 1.53 9.01 6.45
C GLU A 32 1.46 9.70 7.81
N TYR A 33 2.35 9.30 8.72
CA TYR A 33 2.51 9.92 10.04
C TYR A 33 1.24 9.94 10.91
N VAL A 34 0.47 8.86 10.91
CA VAL A 34 -0.71 8.68 11.77
C VAL A 34 -0.27 8.31 13.19
N PRO A 35 -0.86 8.89 14.25
CA PRO A 35 -0.58 8.47 15.63
C PRO A 35 -0.83 6.97 15.84
N THR A 36 0.12 6.27 16.47
CA THR A 36 -0.01 4.83 16.76
C THR A 36 -1.11 4.51 17.78
N THR A 37 -1.60 5.53 18.47
CA THR A 37 -2.79 5.48 19.34
C THR A 37 -4.10 5.26 18.59
N PHE A 38 -4.16 5.62 17.30
CA PHE A 38 -5.33 5.35 16.46
C PHE A 38 -5.51 3.84 16.27
N ALA A 39 -6.74 3.35 16.45
CA ALA A 39 -7.06 1.93 16.27
C ALA A 39 -7.70 1.67 14.89
N PRO A 40 -6.93 1.39 13.82
CA PRO A 40 -7.47 1.24 12.46
C PRO A 40 -8.36 0.01 12.27
N GLN A 41 -8.26 -0.98 13.17
CA GLN A 41 -9.05 -2.21 13.15
C GLN A 41 -10.34 -2.09 13.96
N ASP A 42 -10.51 -1.02 14.75
CA ASP A 42 -11.68 -0.81 15.59
C ASP A 42 -12.77 -0.03 14.83
N GLU A 43 -13.98 -0.60 14.73
CA GLU A 43 -15.06 0.02 13.96
C GLU A 43 -15.47 1.37 14.55
N THR A 44 -15.49 1.51 15.88
CA THR A 44 -15.82 2.77 16.57
C THR A 44 -14.84 3.87 16.21
N SER A 45 -13.54 3.57 16.22
CA SER A 45 -12.48 4.51 15.80
C SER A 45 -12.64 4.95 14.35
N LEU A 46 -13.00 4.04 13.44
CA LEU A 46 -13.30 4.39 12.05
C LEU A 46 -14.55 5.28 11.93
N ARG A 47 -15.62 4.98 12.68
CA ARG A 47 -16.85 5.80 12.66
C ARG A 47 -16.60 7.20 13.20
N ALA A 48 -15.82 7.32 14.27
CA ALA A 48 -15.40 8.61 14.82
C ALA A 48 -14.58 9.40 13.80
N ALA A 49 -13.66 8.74 13.09
CA ALA A 49 -12.89 9.37 12.02
C ALA A 49 -13.77 9.86 10.86
N GLU A 50 -14.80 9.10 10.45
CA GLU A 50 -15.77 9.55 9.45
C GLU A 50 -16.52 10.80 9.91
N PHE A 51 -17.02 10.78 11.15
CA PHE A 51 -17.78 11.89 11.72
C PHE A 51 -16.96 13.19 11.77
N VAL A 52 -15.73 13.11 12.31
CA VAL A 52 -14.83 14.28 12.42
C VAL A 52 -14.46 14.87 11.06
N ASN A 53 -14.36 14.02 10.03
CA ASN A 53 -14.00 14.45 8.67
C ASN A 53 -15.21 14.77 7.78
N ASN A 54 -16.42 14.74 8.36
CA ASN A 54 -17.68 14.91 7.65
C ASN A 54 -17.76 13.98 6.42
N LEU A 55 -17.34 12.73 6.58
CA LEU A 55 -17.44 11.69 5.56
C LEU A 55 -18.79 10.99 5.67
N PRO A 56 -19.32 10.44 4.56
CA PRO A 56 -20.51 9.61 4.63
C PRO A 56 -20.30 8.46 5.63
N SER A 57 -21.34 8.15 6.39
CA SER A 57 -21.32 7.00 7.30
C SER A 57 -20.96 5.75 6.52
N ARG A 58 -20.04 4.95 7.05
CA ARG A 58 -19.64 3.68 6.40
C ARG A 58 -18.94 3.83 5.06
N SER A 59 -18.35 5.00 4.81
CA SER A 59 -17.47 5.25 3.66
C SER A 59 -16.07 4.66 3.81
N ILE A 60 -15.52 4.58 5.03
CA ILE A 60 -14.27 3.86 5.33
C ILE A 60 -14.60 2.37 5.44
N ALA A 61 -14.09 1.59 4.49
CA ALA A 61 -14.32 0.16 4.39
C ALA A 61 -13.42 -0.62 5.36
N HIS A 62 -12.14 -0.25 5.37
CA HIS A 62 -11.10 -0.98 6.07
C HIS A 62 -9.87 -0.08 6.25
N ALA A 63 -9.14 -0.25 7.36
CA ALA A 63 -7.85 0.38 7.56
C ALA A 63 -6.89 -0.60 8.25
N LYS A 64 -5.61 -0.54 7.91
CA LYS A 64 -4.58 -1.34 8.57
C LYS A 64 -3.22 -0.66 8.56
N TRP A 65 -2.43 -0.89 9.59
CA TRP A 65 -1.03 -0.48 9.60
C TRP A 65 -0.24 -1.16 8.47
N ILE A 66 0.65 -0.40 7.81
CA ILE A 66 1.55 -0.96 6.78
C ILE A 66 2.56 -1.90 7.43
N LYS A 67 3.17 -1.45 8.53
CA LYS A 67 3.99 -2.28 9.41
C LYS A 67 3.07 -2.81 10.52
N PRO A 68 2.97 -4.13 10.77
CA PRO A 68 2.22 -4.66 11.90
C PRO A 68 2.68 -4.04 13.22
N ILE A 69 1.76 -3.79 14.14
CA ILE A 69 2.04 -3.03 15.37
C ILE A 69 3.06 -3.75 16.26
N GLU A 70 3.11 -5.08 16.20
CA GLU A 70 4.07 -5.93 16.91
C GLU A 70 5.51 -5.72 16.44
N LYS A 71 5.68 -5.16 15.24
CA LYS A 71 6.98 -4.83 14.65
C LYS A 71 7.32 -3.36 14.82
N HIS A 72 6.47 -2.53 15.43
CA HIS A 72 6.80 -1.12 15.67
C HIS A 72 7.92 -1.03 16.71
N SER A 73 8.74 0.02 16.61
CA SER A 73 9.72 0.27 17.67
C SER A 73 8.99 0.61 18.97
N PRO A 74 9.50 0.23 20.16
CA PRO A 74 8.79 0.44 21.43
C PRO A 74 8.32 1.88 21.68
N ASN A 75 9.06 2.87 21.17
CA ASN A 75 8.79 4.30 21.33
C ASN A 75 8.23 4.96 20.05
N GLN A 76 7.76 4.17 19.09
CA GLN A 76 7.21 4.69 17.84
C GLN A 76 5.83 5.32 18.08
N GLN A 77 5.74 6.64 17.93
CA GLN A 77 4.49 7.40 18.13
C GLN A 77 3.70 7.61 16.83
N LEU A 78 4.36 7.51 15.68
CA LEU A 78 3.77 7.75 14.37
C LEU A 78 4.04 6.55 13.45
N ALA A 79 3.04 6.16 12.68
CA ALA A 79 3.13 5.06 11.73
C ALA A 79 2.32 5.35 10.47
N PHE A 80 2.51 4.52 9.44
CA PHE A 80 1.84 4.65 8.16
C PHE A 80 0.77 3.56 8.06
N LEU A 81 -0.41 3.90 7.54
CA LEU A 81 -1.51 2.96 7.35
C LEU A 81 -2.06 3.00 5.93
N PHE A 82 -2.64 1.88 5.51
CA PHE A 82 -3.54 1.82 4.37
C PHE A 82 -4.96 2.08 4.84
N MET A 83 -5.71 2.89 4.10
CA MET A 83 -7.14 3.09 4.30
C MET A 83 -7.87 2.96 2.99
N ASP A 84 -8.87 2.09 2.98
CA ASP A 84 -9.71 1.75 1.84
C ASP A 84 -11.09 2.40 2.01
N PHE A 85 -11.51 3.16 1.01
CA PHE A 85 -12.81 3.80 0.97
C PHE A 85 -13.74 3.07 0.00
N ARG A 86 -15.01 2.90 0.39
CA ARG A 86 -16.07 2.34 -0.46
C ARG A 86 -16.48 3.28 -1.58
N ASP A 87 -16.32 4.58 -1.35
CA ASP A 87 -16.71 5.64 -2.27
C ASP A 87 -15.47 6.43 -2.74
N GLU A 88 -15.41 6.65 -4.05
CA GLU A 88 -14.35 7.45 -4.68
C GLU A 88 -14.45 8.92 -4.26
N ALA A 89 -15.65 9.45 -4.04
CA ALA A 89 -15.80 10.85 -3.62
C ALA A 89 -15.30 11.07 -2.19
N ALA A 90 -15.53 10.11 -1.28
CA ALA A 90 -14.95 10.14 0.07
C ALA A 90 -13.41 10.12 0.03
N ALA A 91 -12.81 9.24 -0.78
CA ALA A 91 -11.35 9.19 -0.95
C ALA A 91 -10.80 10.49 -1.54
N GLU A 92 -11.44 11.02 -2.58
CA GLU A 92 -11.00 12.25 -3.22
C GLU A 92 -11.09 13.45 -2.27
N LYS A 93 -12.14 13.52 -1.44
CA LYS A 93 -12.28 14.55 -0.41
C LYS A 93 -11.11 14.54 0.56
N VAL A 94 -10.73 13.37 1.10
CA VAL A 94 -9.60 13.28 2.04
C VAL A 94 -8.25 13.51 1.37
N LEU A 95 -8.10 13.14 0.09
CA LEU A 95 -6.88 13.43 -0.68
C LEU A 95 -6.68 14.93 -0.89
N ARG A 96 -7.76 15.69 -1.12
CA ARG A 96 -7.69 17.14 -1.31
C ARG A 96 -7.54 17.92 -0.01
N ASN A 97 -8.31 17.54 1.02
CA ASN A 97 -8.47 18.38 2.22
C ASN A 97 -7.65 17.88 3.41
N GLY A 98 -6.97 16.73 3.27
CA GLY A 98 -6.42 16.01 4.40
C GLY A 98 -7.51 15.32 5.22
N MET A 99 -7.06 14.64 6.26
CA MET A 99 -7.93 13.92 7.19
C MET A 99 -7.49 14.19 8.62
N VAL A 100 -8.42 14.53 9.49
CA VAL A 100 -8.18 14.65 10.93
C VAL A 100 -8.29 13.28 11.57
N LEU A 101 -7.20 12.81 12.18
CA LEU A 101 -7.15 11.63 13.03
C LEU A 101 -6.60 12.04 14.39
N GLU A 102 -7.36 11.79 15.46
CA GLU A 102 -6.95 12.07 16.85
C GLU A 102 -6.39 13.50 17.06
N LYS A 103 -7.10 14.51 16.52
CA LYS A 103 -6.72 15.94 16.57
C LYS A 103 -5.48 16.31 15.74
N LYS A 104 -4.93 15.39 14.95
CA LYS A 104 -3.85 15.65 13.99
C LYS A 104 -4.39 15.61 12.57
N ILE A 105 -4.03 16.60 11.75
CA ILE A 105 -4.27 16.53 10.31
C ILE A 105 -3.18 15.66 9.69
N VAL A 106 -3.60 14.63 8.98
CA VAL A 106 -2.74 13.79 8.13
C VAL A 106 -3.09 14.03 6.67
N TRP A 107 -2.09 13.88 5.81
CA TRP A 107 -2.21 14.14 4.37
C TRP A 107 -2.13 12.81 3.63
N PRO A 108 -3.28 12.22 3.24
CA PRO A 108 -3.29 10.96 2.52
C PRO A 108 -2.68 11.11 1.13
N LYS A 109 -2.05 10.04 0.65
CA LYS A 109 -1.62 9.88 -0.74
C LYS A 109 -2.42 8.77 -1.40
N LYS A 110 -2.66 8.88 -2.70
CA LYS A 110 -3.28 7.80 -3.46
C LYS A 110 -2.36 6.59 -3.44
N LYS A 111 -2.90 5.40 -3.14
CA LYS A 111 -2.13 4.16 -3.26
C LYS A 111 -1.98 3.83 -4.73
N LEU A 112 -0.78 4.04 -5.27
CA LEU A 112 -0.45 3.69 -6.64
C LEU A 112 -0.09 2.19 -6.74
N PRO A 113 -0.41 1.53 -7.85
CA PRO A 113 0.07 0.18 -8.10
C PRO A 113 1.60 0.20 -8.19
N GLU A 114 2.26 -0.69 -7.47
CA GLU A 114 3.71 -0.84 -7.54
C GLU A 114 4.07 -1.78 -8.71
N PRO A 115 5.08 -1.44 -9.53
CA PRO A 115 5.64 -2.33 -10.53
C PRO A 115 6.04 -3.66 -9.90
N ARG A 116 5.89 -4.74 -10.67
CA ARG A 116 6.29 -6.07 -10.20
C ARG A 116 7.82 -6.13 -10.07
N LEU A 117 8.28 -6.51 -8.88
CA LEU A 117 9.68 -6.76 -8.54
C LEU A 117 9.87 -8.25 -8.25
N CYS A 118 10.86 -8.88 -8.88
CA CYS A 118 11.22 -10.25 -8.51
C CYS A 118 12.05 -10.24 -7.21
N PHE A 119 11.55 -10.81 -6.11
CA PHE A 119 12.26 -10.84 -4.82
C PHE A 119 13.55 -11.69 -4.81
N LYS A 120 13.85 -12.45 -5.87
CA LYS A 120 15.11 -13.20 -6.00
C LYS A 120 16.20 -12.37 -6.68
N CYS A 121 15.92 -11.80 -7.85
CA CYS A 121 16.92 -11.03 -8.62
C CYS A 121 16.82 -9.51 -8.44
N GLN A 122 15.77 -9.02 -7.77
CA GLN A 122 15.47 -7.60 -7.53
C GLN A 122 15.26 -6.77 -8.81
N LYS A 123 14.96 -7.42 -9.95
CA LYS A 123 14.65 -6.73 -11.21
C LYS A 123 13.19 -6.30 -11.28
N ILE A 124 12.95 -5.06 -11.72
CA ILE A 124 11.61 -4.47 -11.91
C ILE A 124 11.09 -4.84 -13.30
N GLY A 125 9.76 -4.99 -13.44
CA GLY A 125 9.08 -5.11 -14.74
C GLY A 125 9.22 -6.48 -15.41
N MET A 126 9.89 -7.42 -14.75
CA MET A 126 10.07 -8.77 -15.28
C MET A 126 8.76 -9.59 -15.22
N LYS A 127 8.59 -10.50 -16.18
CA LYS A 127 7.42 -11.41 -16.24
C LYS A 127 7.48 -12.57 -15.25
N HIS A 128 8.64 -12.84 -14.64
CA HIS A 128 8.83 -13.98 -13.73
C HIS A 128 8.68 -13.57 -12.26
N ARG A 129 8.27 -14.52 -11.42
CA ARG A 129 8.30 -14.38 -9.96
C ARG A 129 9.56 -15.03 -9.37
N ALA A 130 9.81 -14.81 -8.08
CA ALA A 130 10.97 -15.40 -7.39
C ALA A 130 11.04 -16.94 -7.52
N ALA A 131 9.90 -17.63 -7.55
CA ALA A 131 9.81 -19.08 -7.73
C ALA A 131 10.24 -19.56 -9.13
N GLU A 132 10.05 -18.74 -10.16
CA GLU A 132 10.37 -19.04 -11.56
C GLU A 132 11.71 -18.43 -11.99
N CYS A 133 12.43 -17.80 -11.07
CA CYS A 133 13.64 -17.07 -11.36
C CYS A 133 14.84 -18.03 -11.48
N THR A 134 15.43 -18.07 -12.68
CA THR A 134 16.56 -18.93 -13.04
C THR A 134 17.90 -18.51 -12.43
N GLN A 135 17.98 -17.36 -11.76
CA GLN A 135 19.20 -16.91 -11.08
C GLN A 135 19.61 -17.90 -9.97
N GLU A 136 20.89 -18.26 -9.87
CA GLU A 136 21.35 -19.26 -8.88
C GLU A 136 21.35 -18.71 -7.44
N TYR A 137 21.68 -17.43 -7.28
CA TYR A 137 21.79 -16.74 -5.99
C TYR A 137 20.64 -15.75 -5.75
N ASN A 138 20.49 -15.29 -4.51
CA ASN A 138 19.60 -14.17 -4.18
C ASN A 138 20.36 -12.85 -4.30
N THR A 139 19.76 -11.86 -4.94
CA THR A 139 20.22 -10.48 -4.95
C THR A 139 19.64 -9.75 -3.74
N CYS A 140 20.51 -9.13 -2.95
CA CYS A 140 20.12 -8.34 -1.80
C CYS A 140 19.40 -7.06 -2.26
N GLY A 141 18.17 -6.85 -1.77
CA GLY A 141 17.38 -5.65 -2.06
C GLY A 141 17.90 -4.38 -1.37
N HIS A 142 18.93 -4.46 -0.53
CA HIS A 142 19.56 -3.29 0.11
C HIS A 142 20.86 -2.91 -0.59
N CYS A 143 21.80 -3.85 -0.74
CA CYS A 143 23.16 -3.55 -1.21
C CYS A 143 23.51 -4.16 -2.57
N GLY A 144 22.59 -4.87 -3.23
CA GLY A 144 22.81 -5.49 -4.54
C GLY A 144 23.69 -6.76 -4.52
N GLY A 145 24.22 -7.17 -3.37
CA GLY A 145 25.12 -8.33 -3.25
C GLY A 145 24.43 -9.69 -3.36
N CYS A 146 25.22 -10.76 -3.54
CA CYS A 146 24.76 -12.13 -3.74
C CYS A 146 24.36 -12.84 -2.42
N HIS A 147 23.40 -12.29 -1.69
CA HIS A 147 22.85 -12.88 -0.47
C HIS A 147 21.38 -12.50 -0.28
N ARG A 148 20.68 -13.20 0.62
CA ARG A 148 19.31 -12.82 1.02
C ARG A 148 19.35 -11.52 1.83
N SER A 149 18.40 -10.61 1.61
CA SER A 149 18.39 -9.29 2.27
C SER A 149 18.41 -9.36 3.82
N ASN A 150 17.87 -10.43 4.42
CA ASN A 150 17.89 -10.64 5.87
C ASN A 150 19.25 -11.10 6.41
N LEU A 151 20.16 -11.52 5.55
CA LEU A 151 21.55 -11.89 5.87
C LEU A 151 22.54 -10.80 5.41
N CYS A 152 22.03 -9.59 5.11
CA CYS A 152 22.87 -8.49 4.67
C CYS A 152 23.80 -8.05 5.80
N PRO A 153 25.13 -8.06 5.60
CA PRO A 153 26.09 -7.67 6.64
C PRO A 153 26.16 -6.16 6.84
N ARG A 154 25.54 -5.38 5.93
CA ARG A 154 25.45 -3.92 6.04
C ARG A 154 24.28 -3.54 6.93
N ASP A 155 24.50 -2.61 7.85
CA ASP A 155 23.42 -2.00 8.62
C ASP A 155 22.44 -1.28 7.67
N THR A 156 21.18 -1.18 8.10
CA THR A 156 20.10 -0.50 7.34
C THR A 156 20.40 0.96 6.98
N ASN A 157 21.36 1.61 7.66
CA ASN A 157 21.80 2.98 7.40
C ASN A 157 23.02 3.10 6.47
N GLN A 158 23.56 2.00 5.96
CA GLN A 158 24.72 2.00 5.07
C GLN A 158 24.30 2.15 3.59
N ALA A 159 25.31 2.39 2.73
CA ALA A 159 25.13 2.57 1.29
C ALA A 159 24.24 1.48 0.67
N VAL A 160 23.07 1.92 0.22
CA VAL A 160 22.12 1.16 -0.57
C VAL A 160 22.57 1.12 -2.03
N HIS A 161 22.13 0.12 -2.79
CA HIS A 161 22.45 0.02 -4.21
C HIS A 161 21.27 -0.54 -5.00
N CYS A 162 20.98 0.09 -6.13
CA CYS A 162 19.90 -0.28 -7.00
C CYS A 162 20.42 -1.09 -8.19
N VAL A 163 20.08 -2.38 -8.25
CA VAL A 163 20.51 -3.25 -9.35
C VAL A 163 19.83 -2.95 -10.71
N ASN A 164 18.84 -2.07 -10.74
CA ASN A 164 18.14 -1.69 -11.97
C ASN A 164 18.78 -0.48 -12.66
N CYS A 165 19.20 0.54 -11.91
CA CYS A 165 19.78 1.79 -12.43
C CYS A 165 21.26 2.00 -12.04
N ASP A 166 21.84 1.06 -11.29
CA ASP A 166 23.23 1.05 -10.81
C ASP A 166 23.64 2.20 -9.88
N GLN A 167 22.66 2.92 -9.32
CA GLN A 167 22.89 4.02 -8.37
C GLN A 167 23.07 3.50 -6.93
N ARG A 168 23.80 4.26 -6.10
CA ARG A 168 24.18 3.89 -4.72
C ARG A 168 23.52 4.74 -3.61
N ASP A 169 22.42 5.39 -3.94
CA ASP A 169 21.62 6.28 -3.09
C ASP A 169 20.26 5.67 -2.72
N HIS A 170 19.79 4.68 -3.47
CA HIS A 170 18.54 3.96 -3.22
C HIS A 170 18.61 2.47 -3.51
N GLY A 171 17.64 1.71 -2.99
CA GLY A 171 17.43 0.30 -3.31
C GLY A 171 16.46 0.06 -4.48
N PRO A 172 16.34 -1.18 -4.98
CA PRO A 172 15.58 -1.53 -6.18
C PRO A 172 14.09 -1.20 -6.17
N ALA A 173 13.46 -1.04 -5.01
CA ALA A 173 12.04 -0.74 -4.86
C ALA A 173 11.73 0.76 -4.67
N ASN A 174 12.72 1.65 -4.83
CA ASN A 174 12.50 3.08 -4.65
C ASN A 174 11.64 3.66 -5.79
N GLN A 175 10.56 4.35 -5.42
CA GLN A 175 9.59 4.93 -6.35
C GLN A 175 10.16 6.08 -7.20
N ASN A 176 11.28 6.68 -6.78
CA ASN A 176 11.99 7.73 -7.51
C ASN A 176 13.09 7.18 -8.42
N CYS A 177 13.29 5.86 -8.48
CA CYS A 177 14.26 5.25 -9.40
C CYS A 177 13.83 5.48 -10.85
N PRO A 178 14.71 5.92 -11.77
CA PRO A 178 14.36 6.11 -13.18
C PRO A 178 13.75 4.87 -13.82
N ARG A 179 14.33 3.69 -13.53
CA ARG A 179 13.82 2.40 -14.01
C ARG A 179 12.50 1.96 -13.40
N TYR A 180 12.15 2.50 -12.24
CA TYR A 180 10.86 2.23 -11.61
C TYR A 180 9.75 3.05 -12.29
N ILE A 181 10.06 4.28 -12.70
CA ILE A 181 9.12 5.20 -13.34
C ILE A 181 8.82 4.78 -14.80
N GLU A 182 9.78 4.13 -15.46
CA GLU A 182 9.65 3.64 -16.86
C GLU A 182 8.68 2.46 -17.06
N VAL A 183 8.25 1.79 -15.99
CA VAL A 183 7.49 0.52 -16.03
C VAL A 183 6.01 0.73 -15.70
#